data_AF-G8TUH7-F1
#
_entry.id   AF-G8TUH7-F1
#
_cell.length_a   1.000
_cell.length_b   1.000
_cell.length_c   1.000
_cell.angle_alpha   90.00
_cell.angle_beta   90.00
_cell.angle_gamma   90.00
#
_symmetry.space_group_name_H-M   'P 1'
#
loop_
_entity.id
_entity.type
_entity.pdbx_description
1 polymer ?
#
loop_
_entity_poly.entity_id
_entity_poly.type
_entity_poly.pdbx_seq_one_letter_code
_entity_poly.pdbx_strand_id
1 'polypeptide(L)' 'MSKSNKTCKTYRIVRFYRDTVQPSRVIKRGLTLEEAQAHCRRDDTHGFDEHGNVVWFDGYEEE' A
#
# COMPACT_ATOMS: atom_id res chain seq x y z
N MET A 1 8.59 28.16 15.80
CA MET A 1 8.46 26.94 14.97
C MET A 1 7.07 26.91 14.35
N SER A 2 6.99 26.93 13.02
CA SER A 2 5.76 27.12 12.24
C SER A 2 4.78 25.95 12.40
N LYS A 3 3.53 26.27 12.72
CA LYS A 3 2.40 25.34 12.73
C LYS A 3 2.07 24.98 11.27
N SER A 4 2.58 23.86 10.77
CA SER A 4 2.08 23.30 9.51
C SER A 4 0.66 22.81 9.74
N ASN A 5 -0.29 23.38 8.99
CA ASN A 5 -1.62 22.79 8.78
C ASN A 5 -1.43 21.41 8.13
N LYS A 6 -1.21 20.37 8.94
CA LYS A 6 -1.31 18.98 8.52
C LYS A 6 -2.81 18.75 8.30
N THR A 7 -3.26 18.79 7.04
CA THR A 7 -4.48 18.08 6.68
C THR A 7 -4.28 16.65 7.18
N CYS A 8 -5.13 16.18 8.09
CA CYS A 8 -5.08 14.83 8.65
C CYS A 8 -5.51 13.84 7.57
N LYS A 9 -4.74 13.76 6.48
CA LYS A 9 -4.97 12.81 5.42
C LYS A 9 -4.64 11.44 5.96
N THR A 10 -5.61 10.54 5.88
CA THR A 10 -5.39 9.12 6.12
C THR A 10 -5.04 8.44 4.82
N TYR A 11 -4.32 7.34 4.95
CA TYR A 11 -3.91 6.50 3.84
C TYR A 11 -4.44 5.09 4.07
N ARG A 12 -4.66 4.39 2.97
CA ARG A 12 -5.00 2.96 2.96
C ARG A 12 -3.98 2.19 2.16
N ILE A 13 -3.75 0.94 2.55
CA ILE A 13 -2.96 -0.01 1.78
C ILE A 13 -3.89 -0.76 0.83
N VAL A 14 -3.53 -0.81 -0.45
CA VAL A 14 -4.23 -1.52 -1.49
C VAL A 14 -3.30 -2.57 -2.09
N ARG A 15 -3.71 -3.84 -2.08
CA ARG A 15 -3.06 -4.92 -2.81
C ARG A 15 -3.54 -4.92 -4.25
N PHE A 16 -2.61 -4.75 -5.17
CA PHE A 16 -2.83 -4.84 -6.60
C PHE A 16 -2.36 -6.21 -7.08
N TYR A 17 -3.18 -6.86 -7.89
CA TYR A 17 -2.85 -8.13 -8.53
C TYR A 17 -2.46 -7.84 -9.99
N ARG A 18 -1.46 -8.58 -10.50
CA ARG A 18 -1.03 -8.46 -11.90
C ARG A 18 -2.10 -8.98 -12.86
N ASP A 19 -2.83 -10.01 -12.44
CA ASP A 19 -3.94 -10.58 -13.19
C ASP A 19 -5.18 -9.68 -13.07
N THR A 20 -5.86 -9.44 -14.19
CA THR A 20 -7.10 -8.67 -14.25
C THR A 20 -8.31 -9.41 -13.69
N VAL A 21 -8.18 -10.72 -13.42
CA VAL A 21 -9.22 -11.55 -12.79
C VAL A 21 -9.39 -11.21 -11.31
N GLN A 22 -8.32 -10.85 -10.61
CA GLN A 22 -8.39 -10.53 -9.18
C GLN A 22 -8.54 -9.02 -8.95
N PRO A 23 -9.66 -8.56 -8.35
CA PRO A 23 -9.82 -7.15 -8.04
C PRO A 23 -8.86 -6.71 -6.94
N SER A 24 -8.45 -5.44 -6.99
CA SER A 24 -7.64 -4.82 -5.94
C SER A 24 -8.34 -4.89 -4.60
N ARG A 25 -7.58 -5.14 -3.52
CA ARG A 25 -8.13 -5.29 -2.18
C ARG A 25 -7.51 -4.31 -1.20
N VAL A 26 -8.34 -3.66 -0.38
CA VAL A 26 -7.85 -2.86 0.76
C VAL A 26 -7.40 -3.79 1.89
N ILE A 27 -6.15 -3.62 2.33
CA ILE A 27 -5.50 -4.42 3.38
C ILE A 27 -5.53 -3.71 4.74
N LYS A 28 -5.31 -2.38 4.74
CA LYS A 28 -5.32 -1.51 5.94
C LYS A 28 -5.88 -0.14 5.59
N ARG A 29 -6.43 0.57 6.58
CA ARG A 29 -7.01 1.93 6.45
C ARG A 29 -6.56 2.80 7.63
N GLY A 30 -6.81 4.10 7.54
CA GLY A 30 -6.57 5.03 8.64
C GLY A 30 -5.09 5.24 8.98
N LEU A 31 -4.19 4.93 8.05
CA LEU A 31 -2.75 5.07 8.27
C LEU A 31 -2.31 6.52 8.11
N THR A 32 -1.26 6.89 8.83
CA THR A 32 -0.45 8.04 8.48
C THR A 32 0.36 7.76 7.20
N LEU A 33 0.86 8.82 6.55
CA LEU A 33 1.76 8.68 5.40
C LEU A 33 3.00 7.85 5.76
N GLU A 34 3.56 8.08 6.95
CA GLU A 34 4.77 7.41 7.44
C GLU A 34 4.54 5.90 7.62
N GLU A 35 3.40 5.51 8.17
CA GLU A 35 2.99 4.10 8.30
C GLU A 35 2.74 3.44 6.94
N ALA A 36 2.09 4.16 6.01
CA ALA A 36 1.84 3.67 4.67
C ALA A 36 3.15 3.43 3.89
N GLN A 37 4.10 4.37 3.97
CA GLN A 37 5.44 4.24 3.39
C GLN A 37 6.28 3.16 4.07
N ALA A 38 6.14 2.99 5.38
CA ALA A 38 6.81 1.91 6.11
C ALA A 38 6.28 0.54 5.66
N HIS A 39 4.97 0.42 5.42
CA HIS A 39 4.38 -0.82 4.89
C HIS A 39 5.01 -1.19 3.54
N CYS A 40 4.96 -0.31 2.54
CA CYS A 40 5.45 -0.61 1.18
C CYS A 40 6.96 -0.84 1.04
N ARG A 41 7.75 -0.57 2.09
CA ARG A 41 9.21 -0.83 2.10
C ARG A 41 9.57 -2.24 2.58
N ARG A 42 8.60 -3.04 3.02
CA ARG A 42 8.86 -4.39 3.53
C ARG A 42 8.96 -5.39 2.38
N ASP A 43 9.77 -6.42 2.56
CA ASP A 43 9.92 -7.48 1.56
C ASP A 43 8.66 -8.35 1.42
N ASP A 44 7.76 -8.35 2.41
CA ASP A 44 6.52 -9.14 2.41
C ASP A 44 5.31 -8.39 1.82
N THR A 45 5.53 -7.25 1.15
CA THR A 45 4.48 -6.48 0.47
C THR A 45 4.42 -6.69 -1.02
N HIS A 46 4.99 -7.78 -1.50
CA HIS A 46 4.84 -8.26 -2.86
C HIS A 46 4.94 -9.79 -2.85
N GLY A 47 4.26 -10.43 -3.80
CA GLY A 47 4.29 -11.87 -3.95
C GLY A 47 4.82 -12.28 -5.30
N PHE A 48 5.49 -13.43 -5.34
CA PHE A 48 6.04 -14.03 -6.55
C PHE A 48 5.34 -15.36 -6.87
N ASP A 49 5.27 -15.72 -8.15
CA ASP A 49 4.93 -17.07 -8.58
C ASP A 49 6.13 -18.03 -8.49
N GLU A 50 5.91 -19.30 -8.84
CA GLU A 50 6.95 -20.33 -8.89
C GLU A 50 8.10 -20.05 -9.87
N HIS A 51 7.90 -19.11 -10.81
CA HIS A 51 8.88 -18.69 -11.79
C HIS A 51 9.60 -17.39 -11.39
N GLY A 52 9.30 -16.84 -10.20
CA GLY A 52 9.90 -15.61 -9.70
C GLY A 52 9.31 -14.33 -10.31
N ASN A 53 8.15 -14.38 -10.95
CA ASN A 53 7.47 -13.17 -11.42
C ASN A 53 6.59 -12.58 -10.34
N VAL A 54 6.55 -11.25 -10.24
CA VAL A 54 5.63 -10.56 -9.32
C VAL A 54 4.18 -10.80 -9.75
N VAL A 55 3.39 -11.36 -8.84
CA VAL A 55 1.94 -11.64 -9.02
C VAL A 55 1.05 -10.62 -8.33
N TRP A 56 1.53 -10.01 -7.24
CA TRP A 56 0.83 -8.93 -6.55
C TRP A 56 1.83 -8.03 -5.82
N PHE A 57 1.43 -6.79 -5.56
CA PHE A 57 2.17 -5.83 -4.74
C PHE A 57 1.21 -4.96 -3.92
N ASP A 58 1.63 -4.53 -2.74
CA ASP A 58 0.88 -3.56 -1.94
C ASP A 58 1.37 -2.14 -2.25
N GLY A 59 0.43 -1.27 -2.64
CA GLY A 59 0.63 0.17 -2.71
C GLY A 59 -0.20 0.89 -1.63
N TYR A 60 -0.10 2.22 -1.60
CA TYR A 60 -0.95 3.05 -0.75
C TYR A 60 -1.63 4.16 -1.53
N GLU A 61 -2.84 4.52 -1.08
CA GLU A 61 -3.65 5.60 -1.65
C GLU A 61 -4.13 6.51 -0.52
N GLU A 62 -4.32 7.78 -0.83
CA GLU A 62 -5.03 8.73 0.05
C GLU A 62 -6.50 8.31 0.18
N GLU A 63 -7.05 8.44 1.38
CA GLU A 63 -8.45 8.16 1.69
C GLU A 63 -9.32 9.42 1.71
#